data_AF-A0A0Q6BJE8-F1
#
_entry.id   AF-A0A0Q6BJE8-F1
#
_cell.length_a   1.000
_cell.length_b   1.000
_cell.length_c   1.000
_cell.angle_alpha   90.00
_cell.angle_beta   90.00
_cell.angle_gamma   90.00
#
_symmetry.space_group_name_H-M   'P 1'
#
loop_
_entity.id
_entity.type
_entity.pdbx_description
1 polymer ?
#
loop_
_entity_poly.entity_id
_entity_poly.type
_entity_poly.pdbx_seq_one_letter_code
_entity_poly.pdbx_strand_id
1 'polypeptide(L)'
;MIEICTFKQAFQLYQADKLAFSIVQDIAYTLMSACDDIPPNIHSSTDINSNNLIWLSGQLAAEFSFNKYLGGDAYICESEADLTSIKGFNPAWAEKHGDWPNVTDQPMVWDVCHKLDECYVTFCNIWNNAGGPVFYVPKTLWTKARVEEHLAINQA
;
A
#
# COMPACT_ATOMS: atom_id res chain seq x y z
N MET A 1 1.27 -11.29 -7.33
CA MET A 1 0.87 -10.30 -6.32
C MET A 1 0.75 -11.01 -4.99
N ILE A 2 1.42 -10.52 -3.96
CA ILE A 2 1.31 -11.04 -2.59
C ILE A 2 0.23 -10.24 -1.87
N GLU A 3 -0.80 -10.91 -1.38
CA GLU A 3 -1.84 -10.31 -0.54
C GLU A 3 -1.46 -10.43 0.94
N ILE A 4 -1.64 -9.34 1.68
CA ILE A 4 -1.38 -9.21 3.11
C ILE A 4 -2.66 -8.71 3.78
N CYS A 5 -3.30 -9.59 4.55
CA CYS A 5 -4.59 -9.29 5.17
C CYS A 5 -4.46 -8.80 6.63
N THR A 6 -3.29 -8.97 7.26
CA THR A 6 -3.05 -8.64 8.67
C THR A 6 -1.60 -8.21 8.91
N PHE A 7 -1.36 -7.47 10.00
CA PHE A 7 0.01 -7.09 10.36
C PHE A 7 0.83 -8.31 10.80
N LYS A 8 0.22 -9.30 11.45
CA LYS A 8 0.89 -10.55 11.84
C LYS A 8 1.50 -11.25 10.62
N GLN A 9 0.75 -11.32 9.52
CA GLN A 9 1.22 -11.87 8.25
C GLN A 9 2.35 -11.02 7.65
N ALA A 10 2.21 -9.68 7.63
CA ALA A 10 3.25 -8.77 7.15
C ALA A 10 4.57 -8.99 7.92
N PHE A 11 4.49 -9.07 9.25
CA PHE A 11 5.65 -9.28 10.10
C PHE A 11 6.31 -10.66 9.86
N GLN A 12 5.53 -11.72 9.65
CA GLN A 12 6.06 -13.03 9.29
C GLN A 12 6.80 -13.02 7.93
N LEU A 13 6.26 -12.30 6.94
CA LEU A 13 6.92 -12.12 5.64
C LEU A 13 8.24 -11.33 5.78
N TYR A 14 8.25 -10.30 6.62
CA TYR A 14 9.47 -9.56 6.95
C TYR A 14 10.52 -10.45 7.62
N GLN A 15 10.13 -11.26 8.61
CA GLN A 15 11.04 -12.20 9.28
C GLN A 15 11.60 -13.27 8.32
N ALA A 16 10.87 -13.60 7.26
CA ALA A 16 11.29 -14.53 6.22
C ALA A 16 12.09 -13.86 5.08
N ASP A 17 12.46 -12.57 5.21
CA ASP A 17 13.15 -11.78 4.19
C ASP A 17 12.39 -11.69 2.85
N LYS A 18 11.05 -11.70 2.95
CA LYS A 18 10.12 -11.59 1.80
C LYS A 18 9.41 -10.24 1.73
N LEU A 19 9.64 -9.36 2.70
CA LEU A 19 9.04 -8.04 2.80
C LEU A 19 10.11 -7.03 3.17
N ALA A 20 10.19 -5.92 2.41
CA ALA A 20 11.12 -4.85 2.74
C ALA A 20 10.76 -4.20 4.08
N PHE A 21 11.78 -3.74 4.81
CA PHE A 21 11.60 -3.12 6.12
C PHE A 21 10.69 -1.89 6.06
N SER A 22 10.86 -1.04 5.05
CA SER A 22 10.04 0.16 4.83
C SER A 22 8.55 -0.17 4.64
N ILE A 23 8.23 -1.27 3.96
CA ILE A 23 6.84 -1.70 3.75
C ILE A 23 6.22 -2.12 5.09
N VAL A 24 6.91 -2.93 5.89
CA VAL A 24 6.36 -3.36 7.19
C VAL A 24 6.26 -2.19 8.18
N GLN A 25 7.16 -1.20 8.09
CA GLN A 25 7.04 0.06 8.85
C GLN A 25 5.79 0.84 8.46
N ASP A 26 5.51 0.98 7.15
CA ASP A 26 4.33 1.68 6.65
C ASP A 26 3.03 1.01 7.13
N ILE A 27 2.91 -0.30 6.92
CA ILE A 27 1.77 -1.10 7.38
C ILE A 27 1.59 -0.98 8.91
N ALA A 28 2.69 -1.03 9.67
CA ALA A 28 2.65 -0.86 11.13
C ALA A 28 2.10 0.51 11.52
N TYR A 29 2.58 1.57 10.87
CA TYR A 29 2.14 2.94 11.15
C TYR A 29 0.66 3.14 10.84
N THR A 30 0.18 2.59 9.72
CA THR A 30 -1.25 2.63 9.35
C THR A 30 -2.11 1.93 10.39
N LEU A 31 -1.72 0.73 10.84
CA LEU A 31 -2.47 -0.01 11.86
C LEU A 31 -2.47 0.73 13.21
N MET A 32 -1.30 1.20 13.66
CA MET A 32 -1.20 1.96 14.92
C MET A 32 -2.07 3.23 14.88
N SER A 33 -2.08 3.93 13.74
CA SER A 33 -2.93 5.11 13.54
C SER A 33 -4.41 4.76 13.56
N ALA A 34 -4.83 3.68 12.91
CA ALA A 34 -6.23 3.26 12.88
C ALA A 34 -6.74 2.76 14.24
N CYS A 35 -5.85 2.26 15.09
CA CYS A 35 -6.18 1.79 16.43
C CYS A 35 -5.98 2.86 17.53
N ASP A 36 -5.56 4.09 17.18
CA ASP A 36 -5.15 5.13 18.13
C ASP A 36 -4.11 4.63 19.17
N ASP A 37 -3.23 3.72 18.74
CA ASP A 37 -2.22 3.05 19.60
C ASP A 37 -0.80 3.34 19.09
N ILE A 38 -0.52 4.62 18.83
CA ILE A 38 0.81 5.11 18.42
C ILE A 38 1.62 5.45 19.68
N PRO A 39 2.78 4.81 19.91
CA PRO A 39 3.68 5.20 20.99
C PRO A 39 4.13 6.66 20.87
N PRO A 40 4.33 7.41 21.98
CA PRO A 40 4.61 8.85 21.94
C PRO A 40 5.85 9.27 21.14
N ASN A 41 6.80 8.36 20.93
CA ASN A 41 8.05 8.59 20.21
C ASN A 41 7.97 8.23 18.72
N ILE A 42 6.80 7.85 18.21
CA ILE A 42 6.56 7.53 16.80
C ILE A 42 5.69 8.64 16.22
N HIS A 43 6.23 9.37 15.25
CA HIS A 43 5.53 10.45 14.53
C HIS A 43 5.32 10.13 13.05
N SER A 44 6.04 9.12 12.55
CA SER A 44 6.01 8.66 11.17
C SER A 44 6.37 7.17 11.10
N SER A 45 6.10 6.54 9.95
CA SER A 45 6.51 5.15 9.70
C SER A 45 8.02 4.96 9.84
N THR A 46 8.84 5.95 9.48
CA THR A 46 10.30 5.87 9.57
C THR A 46 10.85 5.84 10.99
N ASP A 47 10.07 6.25 12.00
CA ASP A 47 10.47 6.18 13.41
C ASP A 47 10.36 4.75 13.98
N ILE A 48 9.63 3.86 13.30
CA ILE A 48 9.34 2.49 13.75
C ILE A 48 10.57 1.62 13.54
N ASN A 49 11.17 1.11 14.62
CA ASN A 49 12.28 0.16 14.53
C ASN A 49 11.84 -1.29 14.72
N SER A 50 12.77 -2.24 14.63
CA SER A 50 12.48 -3.67 14.79
C SER A 50 11.83 -4.03 16.13
N ASN A 51 12.17 -3.34 17.23
CA ASN A 51 11.54 -3.60 18.53
C ASN A 51 10.07 -3.17 18.53
N ASN A 52 9.73 -2.07 17.85
CA ASN A 52 8.35 -1.64 17.70
C ASN A 52 7.53 -2.65 16.88
N LEU A 53 8.10 -3.21 15.81
CA LEU A 53 7.45 -4.24 15.00
C LEU A 53 7.21 -5.53 15.81
N ILE A 54 8.23 -5.98 16.57
CA ILE A 54 8.10 -7.14 17.46
C ILE A 54 6.99 -6.91 18.48
N TRP A 55 6.99 -5.75 19.15
CA TRP A 55 5.95 -5.37 20.11
C TRP A 55 4.56 -5.39 19.49
N LEU A 56 4.38 -4.73 18.33
CA LEU A 56 3.10 -4.67 17.63
C LEU A 56 2.64 -6.07 17.24
N SER A 57 3.55 -6.95 16.81
CA SER A 57 3.22 -8.33 16.41
C SER A 57 2.67 -9.18 17.55
N GLY A 58 2.90 -8.77 18.81
CA GLY A 58 2.35 -9.40 20.01
C GLY A 58 1.00 -8.84 20.44
N GLN A 59 0.51 -7.77 19.81
CA GLN A 59 -0.79 -7.15 20.14
C GLN A 59 -1.94 -7.87 19.45
N LEU A 60 -3.13 -7.82 20.05
CA LEU A 60 -4.36 -8.35 19.45
C LEU A 60 -4.67 -7.68 18.11
N ALA A 61 -4.40 -6.38 17.99
CA ALA A 61 -4.59 -5.61 16.76
C ALA A 61 -3.80 -6.16 15.57
N ALA A 62 -2.70 -6.87 15.81
CA ALA A 62 -1.90 -7.46 14.73
C ALA A 62 -2.66 -8.52 13.92
N GLU A 63 -3.70 -9.12 14.50
CA GLU A 63 -4.53 -10.14 13.86
C GLU A 63 -5.79 -9.55 13.21
N PHE A 64 -6.01 -8.23 13.33
CA PHE A 64 -7.15 -7.58 12.70
C PHE A 64 -7.03 -7.64 11.18
N SER A 65 -8.16 -7.96 10.53
CA SER A 65 -8.27 -7.92 9.07
C SER A 65 -8.20 -6.49 8.58
N PHE A 66 -7.21 -6.20 7.73
CA PHE A 66 -7.06 -4.90 7.08
C PHE A 66 -8.29 -4.54 6.26
N ASN A 67 -8.82 -5.46 5.46
CA ASN A 67 -10.09 -5.26 4.76
C ASN A 67 -11.20 -4.69 5.66
N LYS A 68 -11.40 -5.29 6.83
CA LYS A 68 -12.46 -4.90 7.77
C LYS A 68 -12.19 -3.57 8.48
N TYR A 69 -10.92 -3.23 8.71
CA TYR A 69 -10.53 -2.11 9.57
C TYR A 69 -10.05 -0.87 8.81
N LEU A 70 -9.48 -1.07 7.62
CA LEU A 70 -8.82 -0.07 6.77
C LEU A 70 -9.48 0.04 5.39
N GLY A 71 -10.57 -0.69 5.15
CA GLY A 71 -11.32 -0.67 3.89
C GLY A 71 -10.68 -1.47 2.75
N GLY A 72 -9.52 -2.08 2.95
CA GLY A 72 -8.85 -2.94 1.98
C GLY A 72 -7.58 -3.58 2.54
N ASP A 73 -7.11 -4.62 1.85
CA ASP A 73 -5.88 -5.32 2.20
C ASP A 73 -4.65 -4.64 1.58
N ALA A 74 -3.47 -5.03 2.05
CA ALA A 74 -2.20 -4.59 1.51
C ALA A 74 -1.70 -5.59 0.45
N TYR A 75 -1.08 -5.09 -0.62
CA TYR A 75 -0.64 -5.92 -1.73
C TYR A 75 0.77 -5.54 -2.18
N ILE A 76 1.60 -6.52 -2.53
CA ILE A 76 2.91 -6.30 -3.13
C ILE A 76 2.87 -6.73 -4.59
N CYS A 77 3.21 -5.81 -5.48
CA CYS A 77 3.36 -6.10 -6.90
C CYS A 77 4.72 -6.73 -7.18
N GLU A 78 4.74 -7.87 -7.85
CA GLU A 78 5.95 -8.59 -8.23
C GLU A 78 6.15 -8.62 -9.76
N SER A 79 5.12 -8.29 -10.53
CA SER A 79 5.15 -8.37 -11.99
C SER A 79 4.29 -7.31 -12.68
N GLU A 80 4.50 -7.13 -13.99
CA GLU A 80 3.60 -6.31 -14.83
C GLU A 80 2.16 -6.88 -14.86
N ALA A 81 1.99 -8.20 -14.72
CA ALA A 81 0.65 -8.79 -14.66
C ALA A 81 -0.12 -8.30 -13.43
N ASP A 82 0.56 -8.20 -12.29
CA ASP A 82 -0.02 -7.66 -11.04
C ASP A 82 -0.50 -6.23 -11.25
N LEU A 83 0.32 -5.40 -11.89
CA LEU A 83 -0.04 -4.03 -12.24
C LEU A 83 -1.35 -3.97 -13.06
N THR A 84 -1.44 -4.77 -14.12
CA THR A 84 -2.63 -4.76 -15.00
C THR A 84 -3.91 -5.26 -14.33
N SER A 85 -3.79 -5.98 -13.22
CA SER A 85 -4.93 -6.44 -12.42
C SER A 85 -5.50 -5.35 -11.50
N ILE A 86 -4.72 -4.29 -11.22
CA ILE A 86 -5.14 -3.17 -10.40
C ILE A 86 -5.96 -2.23 -11.27
N LYS A 87 -7.27 -2.24 -11.04
CA LYS A 87 -8.24 -1.38 -11.74
C LYS A 87 -8.55 -0.16 -10.90
N GLY A 88 -8.73 0.99 -11.53
CA GLY A 88 -9.30 2.16 -10.85
C GLY A 88 -10.47 2.76 -11.62
N PHE A 89 -11.04 3.81 -11.04
CA PHE A 89 -12.34 4.29 -11.45
C PHE A 89 -12.23 5.43 -12.47
N ASN A 90 -12.68 5.18 -13.70
CA ASN A 90 -12.84 6.22 -14.73
C ASN A 90 -14.00 5.86 -15.68
N PRO A 91 -15.19 6.48 -15.50
CA PRO A 91 -16.37 6.16 -16.32
C PRO A 91 -16.18 6.43 -17.81
N ALA A 92 -15.51 7.53 -18.17
CA ALA A 92 -15.29 7.89 -19.57
C ALA A 92 -14.39 6.88 -20.29
N TRP A 93 -13.39 6.35 -19.57
CA TRP A 93 -12.56 5.26 -20.08
C TRP A 93 -13.37 3.98 -20.26
N ALA A 94 -14.16 3.60 -19.25
CA ALA A 94 -14.96 2.39 -19.28
C ALA A 94 -16.00 2.40 -20.39
N GLU A 95 -16.66 3.53 -20.64
CA GLU A 95 -17.60 3.70 -21.75
C GLU A 95 -16.90 3.49 -23.11
N LYS A 96 -15.68 4.00 -23.25
CA LYS A 96 -14.92 3.93 -24.51
C LYS A 96 -14.27 2.56 -24.76
N HIS A 97 -13.81 1.87 -23.72
CA HIS A 97 -12.98 0.66 -23.85
C HIS A 97 -13.67 -0.62 -23.35
N GLY A 98 -14.83 -0.52 -22.71
CA GLY A 98 -15.60 -1.67 -22.20
C GLY A 98 -15.08 -2.27 -20.89
N ASP A 99 -14.05 -1.68 -20.27
CA ASP A 99 -13.48 -2.09 -18.99
C ASP A 99 -12.84 -0.90 -18.27
N TRP A 100 -12.63 -1.01 -16.97
CA TRP A 100 -11.93 0.00 -16.16
C TRP A 100 -10.44 0.10 -16.53
N PRO A 101 -9.85 1.30 -16.48
CA PRO A 101 -8.42 1.44 -16.69
C PRO A 101 -7.63 0.74 -15.58
N ASN A 102 -6.47 0.21 -15.95
CA ASN A 102 -5.49 -0.37 -15.03
C ASN A 102 -4.28 0.56 -14.83
N VAL A 103 -3.37 0.15 -13.94
CA VAL A 103 -2.22 0.99 -13.51
C VAL A 103 -1.22 1.39 -14.57
N THR A 104 -1.31 0.78 -15.73
CA THR A 104 -0.45 1.10 -16.86
C THR A 104 -1.13 2.02 -17.89
N ASP A 105 -2.46 2.19 -17.81
CA ASP A 105 -3.25 2.82 -18.86
C ASP A 105 -3.13 4.35 -18.86
N GLN A 106 -3.27 4.99 -17.69
CA GLN A 106 -3.20 6.45 -17.57
C GLN A 106 -2.79 6.88 -16.15
N PRO A 107 -2.14 8.05 -16.01
CA PRO A 107 -1.86 8.61 -14.70
C PRO A 107 -3.16 9.02 -13.98
N MET A 108 -3.09 9.16 -12.65
CA MET A 108 -4.17 9.60 -11.74
C MET A 108 -5.47 8.77 -11.75
N VAL A 109 -5.41 7.48 -12.08
CA VAL A 109 -6.54 6.55 -11.84
C VAL A 109 -6.63 6.10 -10.38
N TRP A 110 -5.60 6.36 -9.58
CA TRP A 110 -5.53 6.14 -8.13
C TRP A 110 -5.62 7.48 -7.40
N ASP A 111 -6.15 7.43 -6.19
CA ASP A 111 -6.36 8.62 -5.35
C ASP A 111 -5.05 9.10 -4.71
N VAL A 112 -4.13 8.19 -4.42
CA VAL A 112 -2.84 8.53 -3.79
C VAL A 112 -1.71 7.75 -4.44
N CYS A 113 -0.62 8.46 -4.73
CA CYS A 113 0.68 7.88 -4.99
C CYS A 113 1.72 8.60 -4.13
N HIS A 114 2.45 7.86 -3.30
CA HIS A 114 3.57 8.41 -2.54
C HIS A 114 4.80 7.52 -2.61
N LYS A 115 5.97 8.15 -2.60
CA LYS A 115 7.25 7.45 -2.52
C LYS A 115 7.47 7.02 -1.07
N LEU A 116 7.64 5.72 -0.86
CA LEU A 116 7.91 5.17 0.47
C LEU A 116 9.42 5.26 0.78
N ASP A 117 10.24 4.86 -0.18
CA ASP A 117 11.69 4.99 -0.16
C ASP A 117 12.25 5.00 -1.60
N GLU A 118 13.57 4.83 -1.77
CA GLU A 118 14.21 4.78 -3.09
C GLU A 118 13.87 3.54 -3.93
N CYS A 119 13.23 2.54 -3.33
CA CYS A 119 12.94 1.22 -3.89
C CYS A 119 11.45 0.97 -4.09
N TYR A 120 10.56 1.63 -3.34
CA TYR A 120 9.12 1.40 -3.37
C TYR A 120 8.31 2.69 -3.42
N VAL A 121 7.20 2.63 -4.15
CA VAL A 121 6.09 3.57 -4.01
C VAL A 121 4.85 2.80 -3.55
N THR A 122 3.90 3.55 -3.01
CA THR A 122 2.57 3.03 -2.69
C THR A 122 1.54 3.68 -3.60
N PHE A 123 0.54 2.89 -3.98
CA PHE A 123 -0.71 3.38 -4.53
C PHE A 123 -1.85 3.04 -3.58
N CYS A 124 -2.81 3.94 -3.42
CA CYS A 124 -4.04 3.67 -2.69
C CYS A 124 -5.24 4.05 -3.55
N ASN A 125 -6.23 3.17 -3.60
CA ASN A 125 -7.55 3.47 -4.15
C ASN A 125 -8.52 3.64 -2.99
N ILE A 126 -9.02 4.85 -2.80
CA ILE A 126 -9.97 5.22 -1.76
C ILE A 126 -11.37 5.14 -2.36
N TRP A 127 -12.00 3.98 -2.24
CA TRP A 127 -13.34 3.74 -2.80
C TRP A 127 -14.47 4.35 -1.95
N ASN A 128 -14.18 4.69 -0.69
CA ASN A 128 -15.12 5.28 0.26
C ASN A 128 -14.38 6.02 1.39
N ASN A 129 -15.12 6.60 2.34
CA ASN A 129 -14.54 7.28 3.51
C ASN A 129 -13.86 6.33 4.53
N ALA A 130 -13.80 5.03 4.27
CA ALA A 130 -13.21 4.02 5.16
C ALA A 130 -11.82 3.54 4.69
N GLY A 131 -11.28 4.11 3.61
CA GLY A 131 -9.98 3.73 3.04
C GLY A 131 -10.14 2.81 1.81
N GLY A 132 -9.18 1.91 1.64
CA GLY A 132 -9.15 0.98 0.52
C GLY A 132 -7.82 0.25 0.37
N PRO A 133 -7.69 -0.59 -0.67
CA PRO A 133 -6.51 -1.43 -0.85
C PRO A 133 -5.26 -0.58 -1.12
N VAL A 134 -4.16 -0.98 -0.50
CA VAL A 134 -2.85 -0.35 -0.66
C VAL A 134 -1.94 -1.27 -1.45
N PHE A 135 -1.28 -0.74 -2.47
CA PHE A 135 -0.40 -1.49 -3.36
C PHE A 135 1.02 -0.96 -3.26
N TYR A 136 1.96 -1.81 -2.86
CA TYR A 136 3.39 -1.52 -2.85
C TYR A 136 4.01 -1.94 -4.19
N VAL A 137 4.61 -0.98 -4.90
CA VAL A 137 5.17 -1.18 -6.24
C VAL A 137 6.68 -0.97 -6.22
N PRO A 138 7.48 -2.02 -6.52
CA PRO A 138 8.93 -1.92 -6.56
C PRO A 138 9.42 -1.07 -7.73
N LYS A 139 10.60 -0.49 -7.58
CA LYS A 139 11.26 0.38 -8.57
C LYS A 139 11.37 -0.22 -9.96
N THR A 140 11.58 -1.54 -10.03
CA THR A 140 11.63 -2.29 -11.29
C THR A 140 10.36 -2.18 -12.12
N LEU A 141 9.23 -1.84 -11.50
CA LEU A 141 7.92 -1.69 -12.12
C LEU A 141 7.49 -0.23 -12.33
N TRP A 142 8.27 0.76 -11.85
CA TRP A 142 7.85 2.18 -11.85
C TRP A 142 7.59 2.76 -13.23
N THR A 143 8.40 2.41 -14.24
CA THR A 143 8.19 2.87 -15.60
C THR A 143 6.86 2.38 -16.16
N LYS A 144 6.48 1.14 -15.86
CA LYS A 144 5.24 0.52 -16.34
C LYS A 144 4.02 1.06 -15.61
N ALA A 145 4.16 1.27 -14.30
CA ALA A 145 3.17 1.91 -13.45
C ALA A 145 3.14 3.45 -13.59
N ARG A 146 3.93 4.03 -14.50
CA ARG A 146 3.97 5.48 -14.79
C ARG A 146 4.16 6.35 -13.55
N VAL A 147 4.93 5.86 -12.56
CA VAL A 147 5.05 6.45 -11.22
C VAL A 147 5.48 7.91 -11.25
N GLU A 148 6.46 8.26 -12.09
CA GLU A 148 6.95 9.65 -12.19
C GLU A 148 5.86 10.61 -12.67
N GLU A 149 4.96 10.16 -13.55
CA GLU A 149 3.83 10.96 -14.01
C GLU A 149 2.81 11.18 -12.88
N HIS A 150 2.57 10.16 -12.06
CA HIS A 150 1.71 10.28 -10.88
C HIS A 150 2.27 11.26 -9.85
N LEU A 151 3.55 11.12 -9.51
CA LEU A 151 4.22 11.95 -8.50
C LEU A 151 4.29 13.41 -8.94
N ALA A 152 4.54 13.68 -10.23
CA ALA A 152 4.57 15.04 -10.76
C ALA A 152 3.22 15.75 -10.65
N ILE A 153 2.10 15.03 -10.78
CA ILE A 153 0.76 15.60 -10.66
C ILE A 153 0.38 15.84 -9.20
N ASN A 154 0.74 14.94 -8.28
CA ASN A 154 0.44 15.10 -6.84
C ASN A 154 1.20 16.25 -6.16
N GLN A 155 2.20 16.84 -6.82
CA GLN A 155 3.00 17.97 -6.33
C GLN A 155 2.56 19.33 -6.91
N ALA A 156 1.59 19.34 -7.83
CA ALA A 156 1.06 20.54 -8.47
C ALA A 156 -0.20 21.07 -7.76
#